data_AF-K9FCX6-F1
#
_entry.id   AF-K9FCX6-F1
#
_cell.length_a   1.000
_cell.length_b   1.000
_cell.length_c   1.000
_cell.angle_alpha   90.00
_cell.angle_beta   90.00
_cell.angle_gamma   90.00
#
_symmetry.space_group_name_H-M   'P 1'
#
loop_
_entity.id
_entity.type
_entity.pdbx_description
1 polymer ?
#
loop_
_entity_poly.entity_id
_entity_poly.type
_entity_poly.pdbx_seq_one_letter_code
_entity_poly.pdbx_strand_id
1 'polypeptide(L)'
;MPTIDHVPQPTRRRRIVVAMTGATGAILGIKALIALRRLNVETHLVISKWAEATIKYETDYHPSNVKALADHVHSINDMAAPIASGSFKTDGMIVVPCSMKTLAAIRSGFCDDLISRSADVMLKERRKLVLVARETPLSDIHLSNMLEVSRAGAIIFPPVPAYYIRAASVDDLVNQTVGRILDLFDLDTGDFERWEGWQTEK
;
A
#
# COMPACT_ATOMS: atom_id res chain seq x y z
N MET A 1 -27.58 7.55 -40.75
CA MET A 1 -26.68 7.89 -39.61
C MET A 1 -25.70 6.74 -39.45
N PRO A 2 -24.39 6.95 -39.57
CA PRO A 2 -23.43 5.90 -39.31
C PRO A 2 -23.38 5.64 -37.79
N THR A 3 -23.55 4.39 -37.42
CA THR A 3 -23.38 3.88 -36.05
C THR A 3 -21.92 4.10 -35.64
N ILE A 4 -21.71 4.77 -34.51
CA ILE A 4 -20.37 4.91 -33.92
C ILE A 4 -19.99 3.54 -33.38
N ASP A 5 -19.17 2.81 -34.13
CA ASP A 5 -18.54 1.58 -33.67
C ASP A 5 -17.72 1.89 -32.41
N HIS A 6 -18.12 1.29 -31.29
CA HIS A 6 -17.42 1.44 -30.03
C HIS A 6 -16.14 0.61 -30.09
N VAL A 7 -15.03 1.25 -30.51
CA VAL A 7 -13.70 0.64 -30.48
C VAL A 7 -13.38 0.27 -29.02
N PRO A 8 -13.14 -1.02 -28.69
CA PRO A 8 -12.75 -1.41 -27.34
C PRO A 8 -11.43 -0.72 -27.01
N GLN A 9 -11.46 0.23 -26.08
CA GLN A 9 -10.25 0.86 -25.56
C GLN A 9 -9.40 -0.24 -24.89
N PRO A 10 -8.08 -0.30 -25.15
CA PRO A 10 -7.21 -1.23 -24.46
C PRO A 10 -7.33 -1.00 -22.95
N THR A 11 -7.50 -2.08 -22.19
CA THR A 11 -7.61 -2.01 -20.73
C THR A 11 -6.32 -1.42 -20.18
N ARG A 12 -6.41 -0.20 -19.67
CA ARG A 12 -5.28 0.49 -19.03
C ARG A 12 -4.71 -0.41 -17.93
N ARG A 13 -3.38 -0.57 -17.89
CA ARG A 13 -2.67 -1.19 -16.77
C ARG A 13 -3.15 -0.55 -15.46
N ARG A 14 -3.53 -1.35 -14.46
CA ARG A 14 -3.90 -0.79 -13.14
C ARG A 14 -2.73 0.04 -12.61
N ARG A 15 -3.02 1.17 -11.96
CA ARG A 15 -2.05 2.08 -11.35
C ARG A 15 -2.26 2.11 -9.84
N ILE A 16 -1.22 1.76 -9.08
CA ILE A 16 -1.23 1.83 -7.62
C ILE A 16 -0.11 2.74 -7.15
N VAL A 17 -0.44 3.66 -6.25
CA VAL A 17 0.56 4.44 -5.51
C VAL A 17 1.05 3.59 -4.35
N VAL A 18 2.35 3.44 -4.20
CA VAL A 18 2.96 2.76 -3.05
C VAL A 18 3.79 3.78 -2.29
N ALA A 19 3.51 3.95 -1.00
CA ALA A 19 4.31 4.79 -0.13
C ALA A 19 4.95 3.95 0.96
N MET A 20 6.27 4.08 1.13
CA MET A 20 7.00 3.44 2.23
C MET A 20 7.37 4.50 3.27
N THR A 21 7.04 4.25 4.53
CA THR A 21 7.31 5.18 5.65
C THR A 21 8.15 4.52 6.75
N GLY A 22 8.69 5.32 7.67
CA GLY A 22 9.66 4.87 8.69
C GLY A 22 9.03 4.11 9.85
N ALA A 23 8.31 3.03 9.57
CA ALA A 23 7.90 2.03 10.55
C ALA A 23 8.54 0.67 10.20
N THR A 24 8.66 -0.21 11.18
CA THR A 24 9.21 -1.58 10.98
C THR A 24 8.34 -2.38 10.02
N GLY A 25 8.95 -3.32 9.33
CA GLY A 25 8.32 -4.13 8.30
C GLY A 25 8.61 -3.60 6.90
N ALA A 26 9.80 -3.03 6.67
CA ALA A 26 10.21 -2.57 5.33
C ALA A 26 10.06 -3.69 4.28
N ILE A 27 10.28 -4.93 4.68
CA ILE A 27 10.13 -6.12 3.83
C ILE A 27 8.71 -6.26 3.24
N LEU A 28 7.66 -5.83 3.94
CA LEU A 28 6.28 -5.86 3.45
C LEU A 28 6.11 -4.97 2.22
N GLY A 29 6.69 -3.75 2.25
CA GLY A 29 6.61 -2.83 1.12
C GLY A 29 7.44 -3.30 -0.07
N ILE A 30 8.60 -3.89 0.19
CA ILE A 30 9.47 -4.48 -0.85
C ILE A 30 8.75 -5.64 -1.55
N LYS A 31 8.20 -6.58 -0.79
CA LYS A 31 7.46 -7.73 -1.32
C LYS A 31 6.18 -7.31 -2.04
N ALA A 32 5.49 -6.28 -1.56
CA ALA A 32 4.35 -5.68 -2.27
C ALA A 32 4.76 -5.13 -3.66
N LEU A 33 5.88 -4.40 -3.76
CA LEU A 33 6.39 -3.91 -5.05
C LEU A 33 6.76 -5.06 -6.01
N ILE A 34 7.41 -6.12 -5.51
CA ILE A 34 7.76 -7.30 -6.30
C ILE A 34 6.49 -7.96 -6.85
N ALA A 35 5.48 -8.18 -5.99
CA ALA A 35 4.21 -8.78 -6.39
C ALA A 35 3.45 -7.91 -7.40
N LEU A 36 3.37 -6.59 -7.19
CA LEU A 36 2.73 -5.65 -8.12
C LEU A 36 3.41 -5.66 -9.50
N ARG A 37 4.74 -5.73 -9.55
CA ARG A 37 5.48 -5.89 -10.80
C ARG A 37 5.14 -7.21 -11.49
N ARG A 38 5.12 -8.33 -10.77
CA ARG A 38 4.75 -9.66 -11.31
C ARG A 38 3.33 -9.67 -11.87
N LEU A 39 2.41 -8.96 -11.22
CA LEU A 39 1.00 -8.82 -11.64
C LEU A 39 0.77 -7.76 -12.73
N ASN A 40 1.85 -7.22 -13.31
CA ASN A 40 1.78 -6.19 -14.33
C ASN A 40 0.92 -4.99 -13.88
N VAL A 41 1.14 -4.47 -12.66
CA VAL A 41 0.52 -3.23 -12.14
C VAL A 41 1.51 -2.07 -12.20
N GLU A 42 1.12 -0.94 -12.79
CA GLU A 42 1.93 0.27 -12.88
C GLU A 42 2.04 0.91 -11.50
N THR A 43 3.25 1.16 -11.03
CA THR A 43 3.51 1.60 -9.66
C THR A 43 4.13 3.00 -9.62
N HIS A 44 3.58 3.85 -8.76
CA HIS A 44 4.17 5.14 -8.40
C HIS A 44 4.65 5.08 -6.95
N LEU A 45 5.96 5.05 -6.75
CA LEU A 45 6.59 4.88 -5.46
C LEU A 45 7.02 6.21 -4.86
N VAL A 46 6.73 6.38 -3.57
CA VAL A 46 7.31 7.44 -2.72
C VAL A 46 7.92 6.79 -1.49
N ILE A 47 9.18 7.12 -1.18
CA ILE A 47 9.88 6.61 0.01
C ILE A 47 10.24 7.80 0.89
N SER A 48 9.85 7.76 2.16
CA SER A 48 10.26 8.79 3.12
C SER A 48 11.71 8.60 3.56
N LYS A 49 12.35 9.67 4.06
CA LYS A 49 13.72 9.61 4.60
C LYS A 49 13.90 8.50 5.65
N TRP A 50 12.93 8.36 6.54
CA TRP A 50 13.01 7.32 7.58
C TRP A 50 12.76 5.92 7.04
N ALA A 51 11.96 5.76 5.98
CA ALA A 51 11.82 4.48 5.31
C ALA A 51 13.13 4.03 4.66
N GLU A 52 13.90 4.94 4.05
CA GLU A 52 15.23 4.59 3.50
C GLU A 52 16.19 4.08 4.59
N ALA A 53 16.14 4.69 5.78
CA ALA A 53 16.92 4.22 6.94
C ALA A 53 16.44 2.85 7.41
N THR A 54 15.13 2.65 7.53
CA THR A 54 14.54 1.37 7.96
C THR A 54 14.83 0.23 6.98
N ILE A 55 14.77 0.48 5.66
CA ILE A 55 15.13 -0.51 4.62
C ILE A 55 16.56 -1.03 4.86
N LYS A 56 17.52 -0.13 5.08
CA LYS A 56 18.92 -0.50 5.34
C LYS A 56 19.11 -1.21 6.67
N TYR A 57 18.29 -0.91 7.67
CA TYR A 57 18.41 -1.47 9.01
C TYR A 57 17.80 -2.87 9.11
N GLU A 58 16.70 -3.14 8.39
CA GLU A 58 15.90 -4.36 8.55
C GLU A 58 16.14 -5.39 7.46
N THR A 59 16.79 -5.03 6.36
CA THR A 59 16.88 -5.87 5.18
C THR A 59 18.24 -5.74 4.49
N ASP A 60 18.58 -6.72 3.65
CA ASP A 60 19.76 -6.66 2.78
C ASP A 60 19.56 -5.77 1.55
N TYR A 61 18.40 -5.13 1.40
CA TYR A 61 18.12 -4.23 0.29
C TYR A 61 18.75 -2.85 0.51
N HIS A 62 19.33 -2.30 -0.55
CA HIS A 62 19.63 -0.88 -0.61
C HIS A 62 18.40 -0.11 -1.16
N PRO A 63 18.11 1.12 -0.70
CA PRO A 63 16.98 1.91 -1.22
C PRO A 63 16.96 2.08 -2.75
N SER A 64 18.12 2.09 -3.42
CA SER A 64 18.18 2.11 -4.89
C SER A 64 17.57 0.86 -5.53
N ASN A 65 17.79 -0.31 -4.93
CA ASN A 65 17.27 -1.58 -5.41
C ASN A 65 15.75 -1.61 -5.26
N VAL A 66 15.24 -1.08 -4.15
CA VAL A 66 13.79 -0.95 -3.90
C VAL A 66 13.15 0.03 -4.89
N LYS A 67 13.79 1.18 -5.14
CA LYS A 67 13.34 2.15 -6.15
C LYS A 67 13.26 1.54 -7.55
N ALA A 68 14.21 0.67 -7.91
CA ALA A 68 14.23 -0.04 -9.18
C ALA A 68 13.12 -1.09 -9.35
N LEU A 69 12.34 -1.40 -8.31
CA LEU A 69 11.17 -2.27 -8.39
C LEU A 69 9.92 -1.55 -8.94
N ALA A 70 9.86 -0.22 -8.84
CA ALA A 70 8.72 0.57 -9.29
C ALA A 70 8.87 1.06 -10.74
N ASP A 71 7.76 1.40 -11.39
CA ASP A 71 7.75 2.02 -12.72
C ASP A 71 8.11 3.51 -12.64
N HIS A 72 7.61 4.18 -11.60
CA HIS A 72 7.89 5.60 -11.32
C HIS A 72 8.28 5.79 -9.86
N VAL A 73 9.29 6.63 -9.62
CA VAL A 73 9.73 7.01 -8.27
C VAL A 73 9.68 8.52 -8.16
N HIS A 74 8.95 9.02 -7.17
CA HIS A 74 8.81 10.46 -6.93
C HIS A 74 9.52 10.85 -5.63
N SER A 75 10.06 12.07 -5.61
CA SER A 75 10.59 12.65 -4.38
C SER A 75 9.44 12.94 -3.42
N ILE A 76 9.64 12.74 -2.12
CA ILE A 76 8.65 13.07 -1.09
C ILE A 76 8.27 14.55 -1.07
N ASN A 77 9.15 15.43 -1.57
CA ASN A 77 8.91 16.88 -1.64
C ASN A 77 8.37 17.33 -3.01
N ASP A 78 8.19 16.40 -3.98
CA ASP A 78 7.72 16.75 -5.32
C ASP A 78 6.20 16.87 -5.37
N MET A 79 5.70 18.02 -4.93
CA MET A 79 4.27 18.35 -4.96
C MET A 79 3.71 18.56 -6.38
N ALA A 80 4.57 18.59 -7.41
CA ALA A 80 4.17 18.67 -8.81
C ALA A 80 4.00 17.29 -9.45
N ALA A 81 4.34 16.20 -8.75
CA ALA A 81 4.18 14.85 -9.25
C ALA A 81 2.70 14.54 -9.60
N PRO A 82 2.42 13.72 -10.64
CA PRO A 82 1.05 13.44 -11.07
C PRO A 82 0.12 12.95 -9.94
N ILE A 83 0.68 12.17 -9.00
CA ILE A 83 -0.06 11.58 -7.88
C ILE A 83 -0.54 12.62 -6.84
N ALA A 84 -0.07 13.87 -6.91
CA ALA A 84 -0.57 14.99 -6.09
C ALA A 84 -1.90 15.57 -6.60
N SER A 85 -2.37 15.14 -7.78
CA SER A 85 -3.62 15.61 -8.41
C SER A 85 -4.66 14.50 -8.54
N GLY A 86 -5.91 14.85 -8.23
CA GLY A 86 -7.06 13.97 -8.46
C GLY A 86 -7.36 13.73 -9.95
N SER A 87 -6.97 14.63 -10.85
CA SER A 87 -7.17 14.44 -12.30
C SER A 87 -6.31 13.29 -12.85
N PHE A 88 -5.20 12.97 -12.20
CA PHE A 88 -4.40 11.79 -12.50
C PHE A 88 -5.07 10.55 -11.91
N LYS A 89 -5.63 9.69 -12.77
CA LYS A 89 -6.39 8.51 -12.32
C LYS A 89 -5.46 7.43 -11.77
N THR A 90 -5.69 7.03 -10.53
CA THR A 90 -5.06 5.88 -9.88
C THR A 90 -6.17 4.95 -9.38
N ASP A 91 -5.88 3.66 -9.29
CA ASP A 91 -6.83 2.65 -8.80
C ASP A 91 -6.77 2.51 -7.27
N GLY A 92 -5.74 3.12 -6.66
CA GLY A 92 -5.69 3.44 -5.23
C GLY A 92 -4.26 3.62 -4.74
N MET A 93 -4.09 3.58 -3.43
CA MET A 93 -2.82 3.79 -2.74
C MET A 93 -2.64 2.81 -1.58
N ILE A 94 -1.40 2.36 -1.39
CA ILE A 94 -0.96 1.55 -0.25
C ILE A 94 0.16 2.30 0.45
N VAL A 95 0.01 2.56 1.76
CA VAL A 95 1.11 3.01 2.62
C VAL A 95 1.63 1.80 3.39
N VAL A 96 2.79 1.26 3.02
CA VAL A 96 3.32 -0.01 3.54
C VAL A 96 4.84 0.02 3.77
N PRO A 97 5.30 -0.06 5.03
CA PRO A 97 4.53 0.12 6.26
C PRO A 97 4.09 1.59 6.44
N CYS A 98 3.03 1.81 7.24
CA CYS A 98 2.51 3.12 7.61
C CYS A 98 2.87 3.46 9.07
N SER A 99 3.69 4.49 9.27
CA SER A 99 4.05 5.01 10.58
C SER A 99 2.94 5.84 11.19
N MET A 100 2.88 5.89 12.53
CA MET A 100 1.89 6.69 13.24
C MET A 100 2.00 8.19 12.94
N LYS A 101 3.21 8.69 12.62
CA LYS A 101 3.42 10.05 12.11
C LYS A 101 2.68 10.28 10.80
N THR A 102 2.83 9.36 9.84
CA THR A 102 2.19 9.49 8.52
C THR A 102 0.67 9.37 8.66
N LEU A 103 0.19 8.42 9.46
CA LEU A 103 -1.24 8.29 9.77
C LEU A 103 -1.81 9.58 10.37
N ALA A 104 -1.12 10.20 11.32
CA ALA A 104 -1.55 11.47 11.92
C ALA A 104 -1.59 12.62 10.88
N ALA A 105 -0.61 12.68 9.97
CA ALA A 105 -0.58 13.66 8.89
C ALA A 105 -1.72 13.47 7.88
N ILE A 106 -2.08 12.22 7.57
CA ILE A 106 -3.23 11.89 6.73
C ILE A 106 -4.53 12.30 7.43
N ARG A 107 -4.67 11.95 8.72
CA ARG A 107 -5.84 12.33 9.53
C ARG A 107 -6.05 13.84 9.58
N SER A 108 -4.99 14.62 9.71
CA SER A 108 -5.10 16.08 9.80
C SER A 108 -5.39 16.75 8.45
N GLY A 109 -5.14 16.07 7.32
CA GLY A 109 -5.28 16.65 5.99
C GLY A 109 -4.25 17.74 5.66
N PHE A 110 -3.17 17.86 6.45
CA PHE A 110 -2.21 18.96 6.32
C PHE A 110 -1.42 18.92 4.99
N CYS A 111 -1.21 17.73 4.42
CA CYS A 111 -0.60 17.54 3.09
C CYS A 111 0.80 18.18 2.90
N ASP A 112 1.63 18.14 3.94
CA ASP A 112 2.99 18.73 3.93
C ASP A 112 3.98 18.02 2.99
N ASP A 113 3.68 16.77 2.65
CA ASP A 113 4.51 15.95 1.78
C ASP A 113 3.68 15.19 0.73
N LEU A 114 4.35 14.65 -0.28
CA LEU A 114 3.70 13.95 -1.37
C LEU A 114 2.94 12.69 -0.90
N ILE A 115 3.35 12.04 0.20
CA ILE A 115 2.67 10.86 0.73
C ILE A 115 1.31 11.25 1.29
N SER A 116 1.29 12.20 2.23
CA SER A 116 0.06 12.71 2.85
C SER A 116 -0.83 13.40 1.82
N ARG A 117 -0.26 14.12 0.85
CA ARG A 117 -0.99 14.70 -0.27
C ARG A 117 -1.64 13.67 -1.18
N SER A 118 -0.92 12.61 -1.55
CA SER A 118 -1.48 11.54 -2.40
C SER A 118 -2.58 10.77 -1.67
N ALA A 119 -2.44 10.59 -0.35
CA ALA A 119 -3.49 9.99 0.48
C ALA A 119 -4.75 10.87 0.56
N ASP A 120 -4.60 12.19 0.72
CA ASP A 120 -5.70 13.14 0.64
C ASP A 120 -6.42 13.08 -0.72
N VAL A 121 -5.65 12.94 -1.80
CA VAL A 121 -6.23 12.70 -3.14
C VAL A 121 -7.07 11.41 -3.15
N MET A 122 -6.60 10.32 -2.54
CA MET A 122 -7.41 9.09 -2.49
C MET A 122 -8.72 9.31 -1.74
N LEU A 123 -8.67 9.97 -0.58
CA LEU A 123 -9.86 10.22 0.24
C LEU A 123 -10.89 11.11 -0.47
N LYS A 124 -10.44 12.25 -1.02
CA LYS A 124 -11.34 13.21 -1.67
C LYS A 124 -11.93 12.70 -2.99
N GLU A 125 -11.19 11.88 -3.73
CA GLU A 125 -11.65 11.26 -4.98
C GLU A 125 -12.36 9.91 -4.76
N ARG A 126 -12.57 9.51 -3.49
CA ARG A 126 -13.21 8.23 -3.10
C ARG A 126 -12.52 7.00 -3.71
N ARG A 127 -11.19 7.02 -3.74
CA ARG A 127 -10.35 5.90 -4.17
C ARG A 127 -9.87 5.10 -2.97
N LYS A 128 -9.50 3.85 -3.24
CA LYS A 128 -9.01 2.92 -2.22
C LYS A 128 -7.70 3.43 -1.62
N LEU A 129 -7.66 3.58 -0.30
CA LEU A 129 -6.47 3.92 0.47
C LEU A 129 -6.27 2.85 1.55
N VAL A 130 -5.18 2.09 1.48
CA VAL A 130 -4.84 1.08 2.49
C VAL A 130 -3.64 1.57 3.29
N LEU A 131 -3.80 1.61 4.61
CA LEU A 131 -2.77 2.04 5.55
C LEU A 131 -2.29 0.84 6.36
N VAL A 132 -1.08 0.38 6.08
CA VAL A 132 -0.48 -0.77 6.78
C VAL A 132 0.12 -0.31 8.12
N ALA A 133 -0.75 0.04 9.06
CA ALA A 133 -0.42 0.68 10.32
C ALA A 133 0.39 -0.25 11.23
N ARG A 134 1.68 0.07 11.44
CA ARG A 134 2.58 -0.73 12.29
C ARG A 134 3.00 0.05 13.52
N GLU A 135 2.39 -0.27 14.66
CA GLU A 135 2.83 0.18 15.99
C GLU A 135 2.33 -0.74 17.10
N THR A 136 3.08 -0.86 18.21
CA THR A 136 2.60 -1.49 19.44
C THR A 136 3.44 -1.06 20.65
N PRO A 137 2.85 -0.79 21.83
CA PRO A 137 1.40 -0.67 22.10
C PRO A 137 0.79 0.57 21.44
N LEU A 138 -0.53 0.60 21.34
CA LEU A 138 -1.27 1.73 20.77
C LEU A 138 -1.73 2.68 21.86
N SER A 139 -1.44 3.97 21.68
CA SER A 139 -2.01 5.04 22.50
C SER A 139 -3.42 5.42 21.99
N ASP A 140 -4.17 6.14 22.82
CA ASP A 140 -5.47 6.71 22.43
C ASP A 140 -5.35 7.62 21.20
N ILE A 141 -4.21 8.31 21.03
CA ILE A 141 -3.92 9.15 19.86
C ILE A 141 -3.85 8.28 18.60
N HIS A 142 -3.17 7.13 18.66
CA HIS A 142 -3.07 6.21 17.52
C HIS A 142 -4.46 5.66 17.16
N LEU A 143 -5.22 5.20 18.16
CA LEU A 143 -6.56 4.64 17.98
C LEU A 143 -7.54 5.67 17.40
N SER A 144 -7.54 6.90 17.94
CA SER A 144 -8.37 8.00 17.43
C SER A 144 -8.03 8.33 15.97
N ASN A 145 -6.74 8.42 15.63
CA ASN A 145 -6.33 8.68 14.25
C ASN A 145 -6.75 7.56 13.29
N MET A 146 -6.59 6.29 13.68
CA MET A 146 -7.02 5.15 12.89
C MET A 146 -8.54 5.16 12.67
N LEU A 147 -9.31 5.46 13.71
CA LEU A 147 -10.78 5.51 13.63
C LEU A 147 -11.25 6.60 12.67
N GLU A 148 -10.71 7.81 12.79
CA GLU A 148 -11.13 8.95 11.96
C GLU A 148 -10.79 8.74 10.48
N VAL A 149 -9.61 8.21 10.17
CA VAL A 149 -9.21 7.94 8.79
C VAL A 149 -10.00 6.76 8.21
N SER A 150 -10.36 5.76 9.03
CA SER A 150 -11.29 4.70 8.64
C SER A 150 -12.67 5.24 8.30
N ARG A 151 -13.24 6.12 9.12
CA ARG A 151 -14.52 6.81 8.86
C ARG A 151 -14.49 7.64 7.58
N ALA A 152 -13.34 8.19 7.21
CA ALA A 152 -13.16 8.93 5.96
C ALA A 152 -13.13 8.03 4.71
N GLY A 153 -13.03 6.70 4.88
CA GLY A 153 -13.06 5.71 3.80
C GLY A 153 -11.73 4.99 3.54
N ALA A 154 -10.69 5.24 4.35
CA ALA A 154 -9.47 4.44 4.27
C ALA A 154 -9.64 3.07 4.96
N ILE A 155 -8.77 2.13 4.61
CA ILE A 155 -8.69 0.82 5.23
C ILE A 155 -7.47 0.80 6.16
N ILE A 156 -7.71 0.62 7.45
CA ILE A 156 -6.66 0.38 8.44
C ILE A 156 -6.32 -1.11 8.43
N PHE A 157 -5.11 -1.45 7.98
CA PHE A 157 -4.65 -2.83 7.83
C PHE A 157 -3.39 -3.05 8.70
N PRO A 158 -3.49 -3.30 10.00
CA PRO A 158 -2.29 -3.62 10.76
C PRO A 158 -1.72 -4.97 10.31
N PRO A 159 -0.39 -5.13 10.16
CA PRO A 159 0.21 -6.39 9.74
C PRO A 159 0.23 -7.39 10.92
N VAL A 160 -0.95 -7.95 11.22
CA VAL A 160 -1.17 -8.96 12.27
C VAL A 160 -1.28 -10.33 11.62
N PRO A 161 -0.24 -11.18 11.67
CA PRO A 161 -0.22 -12.43 10.94
C PRO A 161 -1.25 -13.44 11.45
N ALA A 162 -1.80 -14.24 10.55
CA ALA A 162 -2.68 -15.33 10.91
C ALA A 162 -1.87 -16.59 11.25
N TYR A 163 -2.19 -17.26 12.35
CA TYR A 163 -1.47 -18.45 12.79
C TYR A 163 -2.06 -19.76 12.24
N TYR A 164 -3.29 -19.71 11.69
CA TYR A 164 -3.94 -20.89 11.13
C TYR A 164 -3.21 -21.45 9.89
N ILE A 165 -2.35 -20.66 9.24
CA ILE A 165 -1.57 -21.13 8.09
C ILE A 165 -0.36 -21.99 8.47
N ARG A 166 -0.03 -22.08 9.77
CA ARG A 166 1.14 -22.84 10.26
C ARG A 166 2.42 -22.55 9.46
N ALA A 167 2.71 -21.26 9.26
CA ALA A 167 3.86 -20.78 8.51
C ALA A 167 5.16 -21.49 8.92
N ALA A 168 5.92 -21.96 7.94
CA ALA A 168 7.23 -22.58 8.14
C ALA A 168 8.34 -21.53 8.26
N SER A 169 8.09 -20.31 7.77
CA SER A 169 9.04 -19.21 7.77
C SER A 169 8.40 -17.84 8.01
N VAL A 170 9.23 -16.85 8.35
CA VAL A 170 8.83 -15.44 8.37
C VAL A 170 8.39 -14.97 6.97
N ASP A 171 8.98 -15.52 5.90
CA ASP A 171 8.62 -15.17 4.54
C ASP A 171 7.18 -15.58 4.22
N ASP A 172 6.70 -16.71 4.75
CA ASP A 172 5.30 -17.15 4.57
C ASP A 172 4.33 -16.16 5.23
N LEU A 173 4.65 -15.66 6.43
CA LEU A 173 3.84 -14.65 7.13
C LEU A 173 3.82 -13.33 6.35
N VAL A 174 4.97 -12.94 5.78
CA VAL A 174 5.10 -11.74 4.93
C VAL A 174 4.30 -11.90 3.64
N ASN A 175 4.43 -13.03 2.94
CA ASN A 175 3.73 -13.30 1.69
C ASN A 175 2.21 -13.35 1.91
N GLN A 176 1.74 -13.97 2.99
CA GLN A 176 0.32 -13.95 3.36
C GLN A 176 -0.17 -12.51 3.62
N THR A 177 0.59 -11.73 4.39
CA THR A 177 0.23 -10.33 4.71
C THR A 177 0.15 -9.48 3.43
N VAL A 178 1.15 -9.59 2.54
CA VAL A 178 1.17 -8.89 1.25
C VAL A 178 0.03 -9.35 0.35
N GLY A 179 -0.21 -10.66 0.25
CA GLY A 179 -1.34 -11.21 -0.50
C GLY A 179 -2.68 -10.66 -0.02
N ARG A 180 -2.89 -10.57 1.29
CA ARG A 180 -4.10 -9.97 1.89
C ARG A 180 -4.23 -8.46 1.64
N ILE A 181 -3.12 -7.73 1.57
CA ILE A 181 -3.12 -6.31 1.19
C ILE A 181 -3.56 -6.16 -0.27
N LEU A 182 -3.00 -6.98 -1.17
CA LEU A 182 -3.28 -6.94 -2.61
C LEU A 182 -4.67 -7.49 -2.96
N ASP A 183 -5.19 -8.45 -2.20
CA ASP A 183 -6.59 -8.91 -2.27
C ASP A 183 -7.59 -7.75 -2.10
N LEU A 184 -7.27 -6.75 -1.27
CA LEU A 184 -8.11 -5.56 -1.14
C LEU A 184 -8.25 -4.80 -2.46
N PHE A 185 -7.31 -4.95 -3.39
CA PHE A 185 -7.33 -4.37 -4.73
C PHE A 185 -7.80 -5.37 -5.79
N ASP A 186 -8.34 -6.53 -5.41
CA ASP A 186 -8.72 -7.60 -6.33
C ASP A 186 -7.52 -8.09 -7.17
N LEU A 187 -6.34 -8.14 -6.55
CA LEU A 187 -5.09 -8.59 -7.14
C LEU A 187 -4.64 -9.88 -6.46
N ASP A 188 -4.84 -11.01 -7.15
CA ASP A 188 -4.42 -12.31 -6.64
C ASP A 188 -2.92 -12.53 -6.87
N THR A 189 -2.18 -12.77 -5.78
CA THR A 189 -0.74 -13.03 -5.83
C THR A 189 -0.41 -14.50 -6.13
N GLY A 190 -1.31 -15.42 -5.79
CA GLY A 190 -1.05 -16.86 -5.78
C GLY A 190 -0.05 -17.33 -4.72
N ASP A 191 0.36 -16.47 -3.78
CA ASP A 191 1.44 -16.76 -2.82
C ASP A 191 0.94 -17.27 -1.45
N PHE A 192 -0.37 -17.47 -1.26
CA PHE A 192 -0.92 -18.00 -0.01
C PHE A 192 -2.25 -18.75 -0.22
N GLU A 193 -2.56 -19.69 0.69
CA GLU A 193 -3.81 -20.45 0.64
C GLU A 193 -4.99 -19.63 1.14
N ARG A 194 -6.09 -19.68 0.38
CA ARG A 194 -7.37 -19.07 0.80
C ARG A 194 -8.03 -19.96 1.84
N TRP A 195 -8.56 -19.33 2.88
CA TRP A 195 -9.32 -20.04 3.90
C TRP A 195 -10.71 -20.44 3.36
N GLU A 196 -10.98 -21.74 3.25
CA GLU A 196 -12.27 -22.29 2.78
C GLU A 196 -13.15 -22.83 3.93
N GLY A 197 -12.76 -22.59 5.18
CA GLY A 197 -13.42 -23.16 6.36
C GLY A 197 -12.77 -24.45 6.84
N TRP A 198 -13.18 -24.90 8.02
CA TRP A 198 -12.76 -26.21 8.54
C TRP A 198 -13.39 -27.31 7.69
N GLN A 199 -12.57 -28.09 7.01
CA GLN A 199 -13.04 -29.33 6.39
C GLN A 199 -13.31 -30.32 7.53
N THR A 200 -14.57 -30.48 7.92
CA THR A 200 -14.97 -31.61 8.77
C THR A 200 -14.97 -32.87 7.92
N GLU A 201 -14.04 -33.78 8.21
CA GLU A 201 -14.14 -35.16 7.73
C GLU A 201 -15.52 -35.70 8.14
N LYS A 202 -16.27 -36.22 7.16
CA LYS A 202 -17.48 -37.01 7.39
C LYS A 202 -17.10 -38.45 7.65
#